data_AF-B0BSL2-F1
#
_entry.id   AF-B0BSL2-F1
#
_cell.length_a   1.000
_cell.length_b   1.000
_cell.length_c   1.000
_cell.angle_alpha   90.00
_cell.angle_beta   90.00
_cell.angle_gamma   90.00
#
_symmetry.space_group_name_H-M   'P 1'
#
loop_
_entity.id
_entity.type
_entity.pdbx_description
1 polymer ?
#
loop_
_entity_poly.entity_id
_entity_poly.type
_entity_poly.pdbx_seq_one_letter_code
_entity_poly.pdbx_strand_id
1 'polypeptide(L)'
;MIGKKQKYSPEFKLTVIQAVKKGQFSAESASLHFGIANSGSISQWLHIFEEQGINGLLPKPKGRPTMKPKYPKMPPPPKTEEERLRYRILELEAENAYLKKLREFNQQKMRQKQPS
;
A
#
# COMPACT_ATOMS: atom_id res chain seq x y z
N MET A 1 2.27 32.53 -8.60
CA MET A 1 2.51 31.96 -7.26
C MET A 1 1.67 30.70 -7.11
N ILE A 2 2.28 29.53 -6.91
CA ILE A 2 1.53 28.30 -6.66
C ILE A 2 1.12 28.31 -5.19
N GLY A 3 -0.16 28.62 -4.93
CA GLY A 3 -0.72 28.66 -3.58
C GLY A 3 -0.58 27.31 -2.88
N LYS A 4 -0.14 27.34 -1.61
CA LYS A 4 -0.08 26.14 -0.77
C LYS A 4 -1.49 25.57 -0.61
N LYS A 5 -1.69 24.30 -0.93
CA LYS A 5 -2.99 23.63 -0.75
C LYS A 5 -3.34 23.58 0.74
N GLN A 6 -4.39 24.30 1.13
CA GLN A 6 -4.89 24.28 2.49
C GLN A 6 -5.50 22.91 2.83
N LYS A 7 -5.23 22.41 4.03
CA LYS A 7 -5.79 21.15 4.52
C LYS A 7 -7.00 21.45 5.39
N TYR A 8 -8.12 20.81 5.08
CA TYR A 8 -9.35 20.90 5.85
C TYR A 8 -9.62 19.56 6.53
N SER A 9 -10.07 19.60 7.78
CA SER A 9 -10.48 18.40 8.51
C SER A 9 -11.77 17.82 7.90
N PRO A 10 -12.02 16.51 8.01
CA PRO A 10 -13.26 15.90 7.52
C PRO A 10 -14.52 16.52 8.11
N GLU A 11 -14.48 16.89 9.39
CA GLU A 11 -15.59 17.50 10.13
C GLU A 11 -15.91 18.89 9.57
N PHE A 12 -14.88 19.70 9.31
CA PHE A 12 -15.06 21.00 8.67
C PHE A 12 -15.70 20.88 7.29
N LYS A 13 -15.19 19.95 6.45
CA LYS A 13 -15.77 19.73 5.11
C LYS A 13 -17.24 19.31 5.21
N LEU A 14 -17.58 18.47 6.19
CA LEU A 14 -18.95 18.03 6.42
C LEU A 14 -19.87 19.20 6.77
N THR A 15 -19.44 20.10 7.66
CA THR A 15 -20.20 21.31 8.01
C THR A 15 -20.50 22.17 6.77
N VAL A 16 -19.49 22.40 5.94
CA VAL A 16 -19.64 23.19 4.70
C VAL A 16 -20.62 22.51 3.73
N ILE A 17 -20.46 21.20 3.52
CA ILE A 17 -21.38 20.40 2.67
C ILE A 17 -22.82 20.47 3.18
N GLN A 18 -23.02 20.30 4.49
CA GLN A 18 -24.36 20.34 5.08
C GLN A 18 -25.02 21.70 4.90
N ALA A 19 -24.26 22.79 5.04
CA ALA A 19 -24.78 24.14 4.84
C ALA A 19 -25.24 24.35 3.38
N VAL A 20 -24.46 23.85 2.41
CA VAL A 20 -24.85 23.91 0.99
C VAL A 20 -26.04 23.01 0.69
N LYS A 21 -26.07 21.76 1.18
CA LYS A 21 -27.20 20.83 0.98
C LYS A 21 -28.50 21.31 1.61
N LYS A 22 -28.43 22.05 2.71
CA LYS A 22 -29.59 22.71 3.35
C LYS A 22 -30.07 23.95 2.61
N GLY A 23 -29.41 24.33 1.50
CA GLY A 23 -29.76 25.51 0.72
C GLY A 23 -29.38 26.84 1.39
N GLN A 24 -28.56 26.82 2.45
CA GLN A 24 -28.14 28.05 3.14
C GLN A 24 -27.14 28.85 2.30
N PHE A 25 -26.35 28.17 1.49
CA PHE A 25 -25.32 28.76 0.64
C PHE A 25 -25.25 28.05 -0.72
N SER A 26 -24.95 28.80 -1.77
CA SER A 26 -24.35 28.25 -3.00
C SER A 26 -22.89 27.85 -2.76
N ALA A 27 -22.29 27.04 -3.63
CA ALA A 27 -20.87 26.69 -3.50
C ALA A 27 -19.95 27.94 -3.50
N GLU A 28 -20.32 28.97 -4.25
CA GLU A 28 -19.56 30.23 -4.30
C GLU A 28 -19.70 31.05 -3.02
N SER A 29 -20.92 31.27 -2.55
CA SER A 29 -21.15 31.99 -1.28
C SER A 29 -20.58 31.23 -0.07
N ALA A 30 -20.65 29.90 -0.06
CA ALA A 30 -19.99 29.07 0.95
C ALA A 30 -18.47 29.25 0.93
N SER A 31 -17.85 29.36 -0.26
CA SER A 31 -16.41 29.57 -0.35
C SER A 31 -15.97 30.88 0.29
N LEU A 32 -16.72 31.95 0.09
CA LEU A 32 -16.47 33.25 0.72
C LEU A 32 -16.73 33.19 2.22
N HIS A 33 -17.86 32.61 2.64
CA HIS A 33 -18.26 32.55 4.04
C HIS A 33 -17.30 31.72 4.91
N PHE A 34 -16.84 30.57 4.40
CA PHE A 34 -15.95 29.66 5.11
C PHE A 34 -14.46 29.90 4.82
N GLY A 35 -14.11 30.94 4.04
CA GLY A 35 -12.72 31.28 3.73
C GLY A 35 -11.99 30.24 2.87
N ILE A 36 -12.71 29.57 1.98
CA ILE A 36 -12.16 28.55 1.08
C ILE A 36 -11.74 29.20 -0.22
N ALA A 37 -10.45 29.07 -0.57
CA ALA A 37 -9.85 29.77 -1.72
C ALA A 37 -10.50 29.49 -3.09
N ASN A 38 -11.21 28.36 -3.25
CA ASN A 38 -11.87 28.02 -4.51
C ASN A 38 -13.17 27.24 -4.25
N SER A 39 -14.29 27.74 -4.76
CA SER A 39 -15.61 27.10 -4.74
C SER A 39 -15.62 25.71 -5.39
N GLY A 40 -14.75 25.46 -6.38
CA GLY A 40 -14.57 24.13 -6.98
C GLY A 40 -14.14 23.06 -5.98
N SER A 41 -13.48 23.42 -4.88
CA SER A 41 -13.16 22.48 -3.79
C SER A 41 -14.43 21.97 -3.12
N ILE A 42 -15.42 22.85 -2.93
CA ILE A 42 -16.70 22.53 -2.30
C ILE A 42 -17.52 21.65 -3.23
N SER A 43 -17.59 21.96 -4.53
CA SER A 43 -18.25 21.12 -5.52
C SER A 43 -17.66 19.71 -5.56
N GLN A 44 -16.32 19.59 -5.48
CA GLN A 44 -15.68 18.28 -5.43
C GLN A 44 -15.99 17.52 -4.14
N TRP A 45 -16.04 18.19 -2.98
CA TRP A 45 -16.43 17.55 -1.73
C TRP A 45 -17.89 17.09 -1.75
N LEU A 46 -18.81 17.89 -2.31
CA LEU A 46 -20.22 17.53 -2.49
C LEU A 46 -20.35 16.24 -3.30
N HIS A 47 -19.71 16.18 -4.47
CA HIS A 47 -19.74 15.00 -5.32
C HIS A 47 -19.17 13.75 -4.62
N ILE A 48 -18.01 13.87 -3.96
CA ILE A 48 -17.41 12.76 -3.21
C ILE A 48 -18.32 12.31 -2.06
N PHE A 49 -18.97 13.25 -1.38
CA PHE A 49 -19.88 12.95 -0.28
C PHE A 49 -21.15 12.25 -0.76
N GLU A 50 -21.66 12.59 -1.95
CA GLU A 50 -22.80 11.90 -2.56
C GLU A 50 -22.47 10.45 -2.95
N GLU A 51 -21.25 10.20 -3.44
CA GLU A 51 -20.83 8.85 -3.83
C GLU A 51 -20.40 7.96 -2.65
N GLN A 52 -19.64 8.52 -1.71
CA GLN A 52 -18.90 7.75 -0.70
C GLN A 52 -19.26 8.14 0.74
N GLY A 53 -20.19 9.07 0.93
CA GLY A 53 -20.54 9.61 2.24
C GLY A 53 -19.36 10.27 2.96
N ILE A 54 -19.40 10.25 4.30
CA ILE A 54 -18.33 10.83 5.14
C ILE A 54 -16.97 10.14 4.92
N ASN A 55 -16.96 8.85 4.56
CA ASN A 55 -15.74 8.08 4.32
C ASN A 55 -14.93 8.65 3.15
N GLY A 56 -15.58 9.23 2.15
CA GLY A 56 -14.92 9.88 1.01
C GLY A 56 -14.16 11.16 1.39
N LEU A 57 -14.55 11.81 2.48
CA LEU A 57 -13.95 13.07 2.94
C LEU A 57 -12.71 12.86 3.83
N LEU A 58 -12.52 11.64 4.33
CA LEU A 58 -11.37 11.26 5.15
C LEU A 58 -10.06 11.41 4.37
N PRO A 59 -8.96 11.75 5.07
CA PRO A 59 -7.65 11.84 4.43
C PRO A 59 -7.23 10.48 3.86
N LYS A 60 -6.97 10.42 2.56
CA LYS A 60 -6.44 9.22 1.91
C LYS A 60 -4.94 9.08 2.22
N PRO A 61 -4.42 7.85 2.41
CA PRO A 61 -3.00 7.62 2.61
C PRO A 61 -2.22 8.19 1.43
N LYS A 62 -1.17 8.96 1.74
CA LYS A 62 -0.37 9.65 0.74
C LYS A 62 0.61 8.67 0.10
N GLY A 63 0.58 8.56 -1.23
CA GLY A 63 1.56 7.79 -2.00
C GLY A 63 0.95 6.59 -2.72
N ARG A 64 1.79 5.89 -3.48
CA ARG A 64 1.42 4.65 -4.19
C ARG A 64 1.30 3.51 -3.18
N PRO A 65 0.25 2.66 -3.26
CA PRO A 65 0.21 1.42 -2.49
C PRO A 65 1.48 0.60 -2.70
N THR A 66 2.04 0.03 -1.64
CA THR A 66 3.24 -0.80 -1.77
C THR A 66 2.91 -2.06 -2.59
N MET A 67 3.77 -2.40 -3.56
CA MET A 67 3.63 -3.64 -4.31
C MET A 67 4.05 -4.81 -3.43
N LYS A 68 3.31 -5.92 -3.51
CA LYS A 68 3.76 -7.19 -2.93
C LYS A 68 5.06 -7.61 -3.64
N PRO A 69 6.12 -7.98 -2.91
CA PRO A 69 7.36 -8.39 -3.54
C PRO A 69 7.14 -9.70 -4.32
N LYS A 70 7.76 -9.80 -5.51
CA LYS A 70 7.66 -10.99 -6.38
C LYS A 70 8.32 -12.23 -5.75
N TYR A 71 9.22 -12.03 -4.79
CA TYR A 71 9.96 -13.06 -4.08
C TYR A 71 9.96 -12.76 -2.58
N PRO A 72 10.04 -13.78 -1.70
CA PRO A 72 10.25 -13.57 -0.28
C PRO A 72 11.47 -12.67 -0.06
N LYS A 73 11.37 -11.71 0.86
CA LYS A 73 12.52 -10.92 1.27
C LYS A 73 13.54 -11.86 1.92
N MET A 74 14.82 -11.69 1.60
CA MET A 74 15.88 -12.32 2.38
C MET A 74 15.70 -11.97 3.85
N PRO A 75 15.97 -12.89 4.77
CA PRO A 75 15.96 -12.55 6.19
C PRO A 75 16.95 -11.41 6.45
N PRO A 76 16.64 -10.52 7.39
CA PRO A 76 17.56 -9.46 7.76
C PRO A 76 18.91 -10.06 8.22
N PRO A 77 20.01 -9.31 8.12
CA PRO A 77 21.30 -9.76 8.63
C PRO A 77 21.17 -10.19 10.10
N PRO A 78 21.72 -11.34 10.49
CA PRO A 78 21.65 -11.83 11.86
C PRO A 78 22.32 -10.83 12.81
N LYS A 79 21.68 -10.57 13.96
CA LYS A 79 22.20 -9.61 14.95
C LYS A 79 23.00 -10.30 16.06
N THR A 80 22.86 -11.62 16.17
CA THR A 80 23.54 -12.45 17.16
C THR A 80 24.28 -13.60 16.48
N GLU A 81 25.30 -14.15 17.15
CA GLU A 81 26.04 -15.31 16.64
C GLU A 81 25.14 -16.55 16.54
N GLU A 82 24.21 -16.73 17.49
CA GLU A 82 23.26 -17.85 17.45
C GLU A 82 22.35 -17.79 16.20
N GLU A 83 21.79 -16.61 15.89
CA GLU A 83 21.01 -16.41 14.66
C GLU A 83 21.85 -16.66 13.41
N ARG A 84 23.11 -16.23 13.40
CA ARG A 84 24.04 -16.47 12.29
C ARG A 84 24.30 -17.96 12.08
N LEU A 85 24.54 -18.70 13.16
CA LEU A 85 24.74 -20.15 13.09
C LEU A 85 23.50 -20.88 12.61
N ARG A 86 22.30 -20.52 13.12
CA ARG A 86 21.04 -21.07 12.64
C ARG A 86 20.84 -20.82 11.14
N TYR A 87 21.17 -19.62 10.66
CA TYR A 87 21.09 -19.30 9.23
C TYR A 87 22.07 -20.13 8.40
N ARG A 88 23.31 -20.29 8.88
CA ARG A 88 24.32 -21.12 8.20
C ARG A 88 23.91 -22.59 8.14
N ILE A 89 23.31 -23.12 9.20
CA ILE A 89 22.77 -24.49 9.21
C ILE A 89 21.67 -24.62 8.16
N LEU A 90 20.71 -23.70 8.12
CA LEU A 90 19.62 -23.72 7.13
C LEU A 90 20.15 -23.65 5.69
N GLU A 91 21.13 -22.80 5.42
CA GLU A 91 21.79 -22.68 4.12
C GLU A 91 22.46 -24.00 3.71
N LEU A 92 23.24 -24.59 4.61
CA LEU A 92 23.90 -25.87 4.39
C LEU A 92 22.91 -27.02 4.20
N GLU A 93 21.79 -27.02 4.91
CA GLU A 93 20.72 -28.00 4.75
C GLU A 93 20.07 -27.90 3.37
N ALA A 94 19.80 -26.67 2.90
CA ALA A 94 19.27 -26.43 1.56
C ALA A 94 20.25 -26.87 0.46
N GLU A 95 21.54 -26.54 0.60
CA GLU A 95 22.59 -26.95 -0.34
C GLU A 95 22.72 -28.48 -0.37
N ASN A 96 22.76 -29.13 0.80
CA ASN A 96 22.82 -30.58 0.90
C ASN A 96 21.60 -31.26 0.28
N ALA A 97 20.40 -30.72 0.50
CA ALA A 97 19.17 -31.24 -0.11
C ALA A 97 19.23 -31.15 -1.64
N TYR A 98 19.72 -30.03 -2.19
CA TYR A 98 19.89 -29.87 -3.63
C TYR A 98 20.91 -30.86 -4.20
N LEU A 99 22.07 -31.01 -3.54
CA LEU A 99 23.10 -31.97 -3.96
C LEU A 99 22.60 -33.42 -3.92
N LYS A 100 21.82 -33.80 -2.90
CA LYS A 100 21.17 -35.13 -2.83
C LYS A 100 20.24 -35.35 -4.01
N LYS A 101 19.36 -34.40 -4.29
CA LYS A 101 18.43 -34.47 -5.43
C LYS A 101 19.17 -34.58 -6.78
N LEU A 102 20.27 -33.86 -6.93
CA LEU A 102 21.11 -33.94 -8.15
C LEU A 102 21.77 -35.32 -8.28
N ARG A 103 22.29 -35.88 -7.19
CA ARG A 103 22.86 -37.23 -7.17
C ARG A 103 21.82 -38.27 -7.53
N GLU A 104 20.63 -38.21 -6.94
CA GLU A 104 19.51 -39.10 -7.25
C GLU A 104 19.12 -39.03 -8.74
N PHE A 105 19.00 -37.82 -9.28
CA PHE A 105 18.70 -37.61 -10.69
C PHE A 105 19.77 -38.23 -11.62
N ASN A 106 21.04 -38.07 -11.29
CA ASN A 106 22.14 -38.67 -12.06
C ASN A 106 22.11 -40.21 -11.96
N GLN A 107 21.86 -40.78 -10.78
CA GLN A 107 21.72 -42.22 -10.61
C GLN A 107 20.56 -42.78 -11.44
N GLN A 108 19.40 -42.10 -11.45
CA GLN A 108 18.26 -42.48 -12.29
C GLN A 108 18.63 -42.48 -13.78
N LYS A 109 19.34 -41.45 -14.26
CA LYS A 109 19.84 -41.41 -15.64
C LYS A 109 20.78 -42.57 -15.97
N MET A 110 21.66 -42.97 -15.05
CA MET A 110 22.57 -44.10 -15.28
C MET A 110 21.81 -45.43 -15.34
N ARG A 111 20.79 -45.61 -14.49
CA ARG A 111 19.91 -46.80 -14.51
C ARG A 111 19.12 -46.92 -15.81
N GLN A 112 18.68 -45.80 -16.38
CA GLN A 112 17.95 -45.78 -17.66
C GLN A 112 18.85 -46.06 -18.88
N LYS A 113 20.17 -45.91 -18.76
CA LYS A 113 21.14 -46.13 -19.85
C LYS A 113 21.70 -47.55 -19.94
N GLN A 114 21.41 -48.42 -18.98
CA GLN A 114 21.74 -49.84 -19.04
C GLN A 114 20.53 -50.59 -19.60
N PRO A 115 20.48 -50.96 -20.90
CA PRO A 115 19.48 -51.90 -21.38
C PRO A 115 19.80 -53.31 -20.88
N SER A 116 18.74 -54.13 -20.69
CA SER A 116 18.86 -55.57 -20.47
C SER A 116 19.31 -56.30 -21.74
#